data_AF-R5YND5-F1
#
_entry.id   AF-R5YND5-F1
#
_cell.length_a   1.000
_cell.length_b   1.000
_cell.length_c   1.000
_cell.angle_alpha   90.00
_cell.angle_beta   90.00
_cell.angle_gamma   90.00
#
_symmetry.space_group_name_H-M   'P 1'
#
loop_
_entity.id
_entity.type
_entity.pdbx_description
1 polymer ?
#
loop_
_entity_poly.entity_id
_entity_poly.type
_entity_poly.pdbx_seq_one_letter_code
_entity_poly.pdbx_strand_id
1 'polypeptide(L)'
;MRRNWKRITGIVLAFVLIIGQFMTGVNQTQAASKSPKLSRASLTLTVGQSRKLSVSNAKNVKWTSSNKKVATVNKNGTVKAKKSGKATITAKVSGKSLKCKVTVKKKQNNANNQTSGSRILVAYFSWSGTSEQIAKDIIAQTGADSYRIERATPYSSDYSTVAYGEAKTEADTNARPAIKNAPKSIAQYDKIVLCYPIWWHTAPMTVGTFLEKYDFTGKTIYPVSQSASMDRSQFEESVTFVKSNAKNATVDDGLFSTNSSRITDYINQKVLEK
;
A
#
# COMPACT_ATOMS: atom_id res chain seq x y z
N MET A 1 74.33 48.68 -27.31
CA MET A 1 74.00 47.35 -26.74
C MET A 1 74.17 46.32 -27.87
N ARG A 2 75.32 45.63 -28.03
CA ARG A 2 75.69 44.29 -27.50
C ARG A 2 74.52 43.27 -27.58
N ARG A 3 74.62 42.05 -28.16
CA ARG A 3 75.66 41.28 -28.87
C ARG A 3 74.98 40.03 -29.46
N ASN A 4 75.44 39.56 -30.61
CA ASN A 4 75.12 38.28 -31.29
C ASN A 4 75.07 37.02 -30.39
N TRP A 5 74.30 36.00 -30.81
CA TRP A 5 74.89 34.67 -31.10
C TRP A 5 74.05 33.78 -32.03
N LYS A 6 74.69 33.31 -33.11
CA LYS A 6 74.34 32.16 -33.97
C LYS A 6 74.54 30.83 -33.25
N ARG A 7 73.74 29.79 -33.54
CA ARG A 7 74.08 28.34 -33.71
C ARG A 7 72.89 27.64 -34.40
N ILE A 8 72.87 27.39 -35.72
CA ILE A 8 73.29 26.18 -36.45
C ILE A 8 73.25 24.88 -35.62
N THR A 9 72.33 23.94 -35.93
CA THR A 9 72.57 22.53 -36.35
C THR A 9 71.32 21.62 -36.14
N GLY A 10 71.11 20.67 -37.07
CA GLY A 10 70.23 19.49 -36.92
C GLY A 10 68.90 19.58 -37.69
N ILE A 11 68.81 19.21 -38.97
CA ILE A 11 68.59 17.84 -39.48
C ILE A 11 67.59 17.04 -38.65
N VAL A 12 66.32 17.02 -39.09
CA VAL A 12 65.43 15.84 -39.16
C VAL A 12 64.45 16.12 -40.32
N LEU A 13 64.71 15.64 -41.54
CA LEU A 13 64.20 14.38 -42.10
C LEU A 13 62.68 14.18 -41.92
N ALA A 14 61.87 14.64 -42.89
CA ALA A 14 61.02 13.77 -43.72
C ALA A 14 59.82 14.52 -44.34
N PHE A 15 59.85 14.59 -45.68
CA PHE A 15 58.74 14.52 -46.63
C PHE A 15 57.42 15.23 -46.33
N VAL A 16 57.19 16.33 -47.06
CA VAL A 16 55.88 16.92 -47.33
C VAL A 16 55.67 16.88 -48.85
N LEU A 17 54.47 16.44 -49.27
CA LEU A 17 53.82 16.55 -50.59
C LEU A 17 54.03 15.40 -51.61
N ILE A 18 53.02 14.84 -52.30
CA ILE A 18 51.55 14.93 -52.20
C ILE A 18 50.91 13.92 -53.19
N ILE A 19 49.66 13.55 -52.90
CA ILE A 19 48.58 13.08 -53.80
C ILE A 19 48.70 11.68 -54.42
N GLY A 20 47.90 10.76 -53.86
CA GLY A 20 47.57 9.48 -54.47
C GLY A 20 46.42 8.77 -53.76
N GLN A 21 45.20 9.18 -54.09
CA GLN A 21 43.96 8.38 -54.10
C GLN A 21 43.13 8.21 -52.80
N PHE A 22 41.90 8.72 -52.90
CA PHE A 22 40.65 8.03 -52.60
C PHE A 22 40.67 6.95 -51.50
N MET A 23 40.10 7.27 -50.34
CA MET A 23 38.81 6.72 -49.89
C MET A 23 38.51 7.26 -48.50
N THR A 24 37.61 8.24 -48.43
CA THR A 24 36.92 8.63 -47.19
C THR A 24 35.92 7.53 -46.82
N GLY A 25 36.44 6.47 -46.20
CA GLY A 25 35.64 5.42 -45.58
C GLY A 25 35.59 5.60 -44.06
N VAL A 26 35.11 6.73 -43.54
CA VAL A 26 34.66 6.77 -42.14
C VAL A 26 33.38 5.94 -42.11
N ASN A 27 33.53 4.65 -41.79
CA ASN A 27 32.43 3.85 -41.30
C ASN A 27 31.95 4.49 -39.99
N GLN A 28 30.99 5.41 -40.11
CA GLN A 28 30.04 5.62 -39.05
C GLN A 28 29.31 4.28 -38.88
N THR A 29 29.74 3.49 -37.90
CA THR A 29 28.88 2.49 -37.31
C THR A 29 27.65 3.21 -36.79
N GLN A 30 26.62 3.31 -37.64
CA GLN A 30 25.30 3.72 -37.22
C GLN A 30 24.92 2.77 -36.09
N ALA A 31 24.88 3.30 -34.87
CA ALA A 31 24.36 2.59 -33.72
C ALA A 31 23.02 2.00 -34.13
N ALA A 32 22.94 0.66 -34.21
CA ALA A 32 21.74 -0.05 -34.59
C ALA A 32 20.58 0.49 -33.73
N SER A 33 19.70 1.27 -34.34
CA SER A 33 18.68 2.01 -33.60
C SER A 33 17.79 0.99 -32.89
N LYS A 34 17.87 0.94 -31.55
CA LYS A 34 17.07 0.02 -30.75
C LYS A 34 15.61 0.20 -31.13
N SER A 35 14.92 -0.90 -31.48
CA SER A 35 13.54 -0.83 -31.97
C SER A 35 12.60 -0.14 -30.96
N PRO A 36 11.61 0.65 -31.43
CA PRO A 36 10.65 1.29 -30.54
C PRO A 36 9.86 0.28 -29.71
N LYS A 37 9.80 0.46 -28.39
CA LYS A 37 9.09 -0.45 -27.47
C LYS A 37 8.11 0.33 -26.60
N LEU A 38 6.89 -0.19 -26.49
CA LEU A 38 5.84 0.39 -25.67
C LEU A 38 6.08 0.04 -24.20
N SER A 39 5.86 0.99 -23.29
CA SER A 39 6.09 0.76 -21.86
C SER A 39 5.23 -0.37 -21.28
N ARG A 40 4.02 -0.59 -21.82
CA ARG A 40 3.10 -1.66 -21.41
C ARG A 40 2.22 -2.13 -22.56
N ALA A 41 2.06 -3.45 -22.69
CA ALA A 41 1.16 -4.07 -23.68
C ALA A 41 -0.31 -4.12 -23.24
N SER A 42 -0.57 -4.03 -21.93
CA SER A 42 -1.91 -3.95 -21.34
C SER A 42 -1.95 -2.95 -20.18
N LEU A 43 -3.14 -2.40 -19.93
CA LEU A 43 -3.38 -1.43 -18.88
C LEU A 43 -4.80 -1.61 -18.34
N THR A 44 -4.93 -1.76 -17.03
CA THR A 44 -6.23 -1.76 -16.36
C THR A 44 -6.39 -0.47 -15.57
N LEU A 45 -7.47 0.28 -15.83
CA LEU A 45 -7.77 1.55 -15.17
C LEU A 45 -9.19 1.54 -14.61
N THR A 46 -9.44 2.30 -13.55
CA THR A 46 -10.80 2.64 -13.10
C THR A 46 -11.26 3.93 -13.77
N VAL A 47 -12.56 4.07 -14.08
CA VAL A 47 -13.14 5.32 -14.63
C VAL A 47 -12.66 6.53 -13.83
N GLY A 48 -12.12 7.54 -14.53
CA GLY A 48 -11.53 8.76 -13.97
C GLY A 48 -10.00 8.72 -13.84
N GLN A 49 -9.38 7.54 -13.73
CA GLN A 49 -7.93 7.42 -13.62
C GLN A 49 -7.22 7.74 -14.93
N SER A 50 -5.98 8.21 -14.81
CA SER A 50 -5.08 8.42 -15.94
C SER A 50 -3.72 7.76 -15.71
N ARG A 51 -3.09 7.29 -16.79
CA ARG A 51 -1.73 6.74 -16.79
C ARG A 51 -1.00 7.11 -18.08
N LYS A 52 0.29 7.40 -17.96
CA LYS A 52 1.14 7.71 -19.10
C LYS A 52 1.69 6.43 -19.73
N LEU A 53 1.51 6.29 -21.04
CA LEU A 53 2.23 5.35 -21.87
C LEU A 53 3.40 6.07 -22.55
N SER A 54 4.56 5.44 -22.57
CA SER A 54 5.75 5.94 -23.25
C SER A 54 6.21 4.91 -24.27
N VAL A 55 6.86 5.39 -25.32
CA VAL A 55 7.55 4.55 -26.30
C VAL A 55 9.03 4.84 -26.17
N SER A 56 9.83 3.85 -25.80
CA SER A 56 11.29 4.00 -25.76
C SER A 56 11.84 4.07 -27.18
N ASN A 57 12.99 4.74 -27.33
CA ASN A 57 13.70 4.89 -28.62
C ASN A 57 12.85 5.52 -29.73
N ALA A 58 11.92 6.41 -29.35
CA ALA A 58 11.03 7.06 -30.29
C ALA A 58 10.79 8.53 -29.93
N LYS A 59 10.81 9.39 -30.94
CA LYS A 59 10.32 10.78 -30.89
C LYS A 59 9.10 10.90 -31.82
N ASN A 60 8.23 11.89 -31.58
CA ASN A 60 7.05 12.17 -32.43
C ASN A 60 6.02 11.02 -32.51
N VAL A 61 5.68 10.42 -31.37
CA VAL A 61 4.68 9.33 -31.29
C VAL A 61 3.28 9.87 -31.58
N LYS A 62 2.58 9.30 -32.57
CA LYS A 62 1.17 9.60 -32.83
C LYS A 62 0.26 8.61 -32.09
N TRP A 63 -0.55 9.11 -31.17
CA TRP A 63 -1.43 8.30 -30.33
C TRP A 63 -2.87 8.29 -30.84
N THR A 64 -3.51 7.11 -30.81
CA THR A 64 -4.93 6.93 -31.15
C THR A 64 -5.60 5.96 -30.17
N SER A 65 -6.92 6.05 -30.05
CA SER A 65 -7.74 5.13 -29.24
C SER A 65 -8.83 4.52 -30.12
N SER A 66 -9.03 3.20 -30.03
CA SER A 66 -10.10 2.51 -30.73
C SER A 66 -11.49 2.85 -30.19
N ASN A 67 -11.60 3.29 -28.93
CA ASN A 67 -12.87 3.70 -28.33
C ASN A 67 -12.68 4.88 -27.38
N LYS A 68 -12.81 6.10 -27.93
CA LYS A 68 -12.67 7.36 -27.18
C LYS A 68 -13.75 7.55 -26.09
N LYS A 69 -14.86 6.82 -26.13
CA LYS A 69 -15.87 6.83 -25.05
C LYS A 69 -15.40 6.03 -23.83
N VAL A 70 -14.60 4.99 -24.03
CA VAL A 70 -14.03 4.14 -22.98
C VAL A 70 -12.71 4.72 -22.45
N ALA A 71 -11.76 5.03 -23.33
CA ALA A 71 -10.48 5.62 -22.95
C ALA A 71 -9.95 6.59 -24.02
N THR A 72 -9.43 7.74 -23.60
CA THR A 72 -8.76 8.71 -24.48
C THR A 72 -7.27 8.77 -24.22
N VAL A 73 -6.48 9.14 -25.21
CA VAL A 73 -5.03 9.36 -25.06
C VAL A 73 -4.68 10.75 -25.61
N ASN A 74 -3.86 11.51 -24.89
CA ASN A 74 -3.41 12.83 -25.33
C ASN A 74 -2.10 12.76 -26.14
N LYS A 75 -1.64 13.92 -26.66
CA LYS A 75 -0.39 14.02 -27.45
C LYS A 75 0.86 13.50 -26.69
N ASN A 76 0.84 13.55 -25.37
CA ASN A 76 1.96 13.14 -24.50
C ASN A 76 1.88 11.66 -24.08
N GLY A 77 0.93 10.89 -24.61
CA GLY A 77 0.73 9.48 -24.29
C GLY A 77 -0.02 9.23 -22.97
N THR A 78 -0.61 10.25 -22.35
CA THR A 78 -1.44 10.07 -21.15
C THR A 78 -2.82 9.55 -21.54
N VAL A 79 -3.10 8.32 -21.12
CA VAL A 79 -4.38 7.63 -21.27
C VAL A 79 -5.28 7.97 -20.09
N LYS A 80 -6.48 8.50 -20.36
CA LYS A 80 -7.54 8.79 -19.37
C LYS A 80 -8.72 7.83 -19.58
N ALA A 81 -9.12 7.15 -18.51
CA ALA A 81 -10.28 6.27 -18.48
C ALA A 81 -11.57 7.08 -18.32
N LYS A 82 -12.53 6.91 -19.24
CA LYS A 82 -13.79 7.66 -19.27
C LYS A 82 -15.01 6.82 -18.95
N LYS A 83 -15.11 5.60 -19.51
CA LYS A 83 -16.23 4.69 -19.30
C LYS A 83 -15.73 3.27 -19.21
N SER A 84 -16.40 2.43 -18.42
CA SER A 84 -16.07 1.01 -18.37
C SER A 84 -16.19 0.34 -19.73
N GLY A 85 -15.26 -0.55 -20.03
CA GLY A 85 -15.20 -1.27 -21.29
C GLY A 85 -13.76 -1.56 -21.70
N LYS A 86 -13.58 -2.04 -22.93
CA LYS A 86 -12.26 -2.31 -23.50
C LYS A 86 -11.98 -1.29 -24.62
N ALA A 87 -10.75 -0.79 -24.67
CA ALA A 87 -10.24 0.08 -25.74
C ALA A 87 -8.80 -0.33 -26.05
N THR A 88 -8.34 -0.08 -27.27
CA THR A 88 -6.94 -0.30 -27.65
C THR A 88 -6.32 1.05 -27.96
N ILE A 89 -5.24 1.38 -27.25
CA ILE A 89 -4.44 2.56 -27.52
C ILE A 89 -3.31 2.17 -28.47
N THR A 90 -3.19 2.89 -29.59
CA THR A 90 -2.15 2.63 -30.59
C THR A 90 -1.19 3.80 -30.68
N ALA A 91 0.10 3.51 -30.49
CA ALA A 91 1.22 4.41 -30.75
C ALA A 91 1.80 4.11 -32.13
N LYS A 92 1.75 5.09 -33.04
CA LYS A 92 2.38 5.01 -34.37
C LYS A 92 3.66 5.83 -34.38
N VAL A 93 4.77 5.18 -34.73
CA VAL A 93 6.14 5.73 -34.78
C VAL A 93 6.85 5.12 -35.97
N SER A 94 7.44 5.95 -36.84
CA SER A 94 8.30 5.50 -37.95
C SER A 94 7.72 4.32 -38.74
N GLY A 95 6.44 4.42 -39.13
CA GLY A 95 5.71 3.37 -39.84
C GLY A 95 5.22 2.18 -39.00
N LYS A 96 5.77 1.96 -37.80
CA LYS A 96 5.39 0.86 -36.89
C LYS A 96 4.20 1.25 -36.00
N SER A 97 3.34 0.28 -35.69
CA SER A 97 2.17 0.46 -34.82
C SER A 97 2.25 -0.44 -33.59
N LEU A 98 2.38 0.17 -32.41
CA LEU A 98 2.43 -0.52 -31.11
C LEU A 98 1.06 -0.40 -30.41
N LYS A 99 0.52 -1.51 -29.92
CA LYS A 99 -0.84 -1.57 -29.34
C LYS A 99 -0.78 -1.85 -27.83
N CYS A 100 -1.56 -1.09 -27.05
CA CYS A 100 -1.83 -1.33 -25.64
C CYS A 100 -3.32 -1.65 -25.45
N LYS A 101 -3.63 -2.82 -24.88
CA LYS A 101 -4.99 -3.21 -24.51
C LYS A 101 -5.37 -2.50 -23.21
N VAL A 102 -6.37 -1.63 -23.25
CA VAL A 102 -6.88 -0.90 -22.09
C VAL A 102 -8.20 -1.49 -21.65
N THR A 103 -8.25 -1.98 -20.42
CA THR A 103 -9.48 -2.41 -19.75
C THR A 103 -9.87 -1.36 -18.72
N VAL A 104 -11.02 -0.72 -18.91
CA VAL A 104 -11.58 0.25 -17.97
C VAL A 104 -12.63 -0.43 -17.11
N LYS A 105 -12.41 -0.46 -15.80
CA LYS A 105 -13.38 -0.90 -14.79
C LYS A 105 -14.29 0.28 -14.40
N LYS A 106 -15.57 0.02 -14.11
CA LYS A 106 -16.49 1.06 -13.59
C LYS A 106 -15.92 1.62 -12.29
N LYS A 107 -16.08 2.94 -12.07
CA LYS A 107 -15.98 3.52 -10.74
C LYS A 107 -17.20 2.98 -9.97
N GLN A 108 -16.97 2.20 -8.92
CA GLN A 108 -18.05 1.68 -8.09
C GLN A 108 -18.70 2.89 -7.40
N ASN A 109 -19.93 3.23 -7.78
CA ASN A 109 -20.78 4.12 -6.99
C ASN A 109 -21.53 3.19 -6.03
N ASN A 110 -21.09 3.12 -4.78
CA ASN A 110 -21.68 2.23 -3.79
C ASN A 110 -22.99 2.82 -3.25
N ALA A 111 -24.07 2.64 -4.02
CA ALA A 111 -25.38 2.36 -3.45
C ALA A 111 -25.70 0.92 -3.86
N ASN A 112 -25.48 -0.01 -2.92
CA ASN A 112 -25.82 -1.43 -3.02
C ASN A 112 -25.17 -2.21 -4.18
N ASN A 113 -23.91 -2.60 -4.02
CA ASN A 113 -23.49 -3.94 -4.40
C ASN A 113 -22.19 -4.36 -3.71
N GLN A 114 -22.31 -5.38 -2.87
CA GLN A 114 -21.21 -6.13 -2.28
C GLN A 114 -20.26 -6.62 -3.37
N THR A 115 -19.00 -6.19 -3.28
CA THR A 115 -17.91 -6.90 -3.92
C THR A 115 -17.50 -8.02 -2.95
N SER A 116 -17.54 -9.28 -3.39
CA SER A 116 -17.05 -10.47 -2.68
C SER A 116 -15.53 -10.44 -2.49
N GLY A 117 -15.07 -9.51 -1.67
CA GLY A 117 -13.85 -9.62 -0.89
C GLY A 117 -14.27 -9.45 0.58
N SER A 118 -13.74 -10.29 1.45
CA SER A 118 -13.95 -10.22 2.89
C SER A 118 -13.77 -8.78 3.37
N ARG A 119 -14.81 -8.12 3.89
CA ARG A 119 -14.67 -6.74 4.39
C ARG A 119 -14.02 -6.77 5.76
N ILE A 120 -12.99 -5.95 5.95
CA ILE A 120 -12.18 -5.91 7.16
C ILE A 120 -12.54 -4.67 7.99
N LEU A 121 -12.73 -4.87 9.29
CA LEU A 121 -12.74 -3.80 10.29
C LEU A 121 -11.47 -3.89 11.14
N VAL A 122 -10.75 -2.79 11.31
CA VAL A 122 -9.71 -2.67 12.34
C VAL A 122 -10.33 -1.97 13.56
N ALA A 123 -10.68 -2.75 14.57
CA ALA A 123 -11.15 -2.25 15.85
C ALA A 123 -9.96 -2.16 16.81
N TYR A 124 -9.78 -1.03 17.51
CA TYR A 124 -8.61 -0.89 18.38
C TYR A 124 -8.84 -0.06 19.64
N PHE A 125 -8.23 -0.47 20.74
CA PHE A 125 -8.11 0.32 21.97
C PHE A 125 -6.67 0.79 22.13
N SER A 126 -6.47 2.05 22.52
CA SER A 126 -5.14 2.55 22.90
C SER A 126 -5.23 3.76 23.82
N TRP A 127 -4.58 3.65 24.98
CA TRP A 127 -4.42 4.76 25.93
C TRP A 127 -3.15 5.57 25.63
N SER A 128 -1.98 4.93 25.49
CA SER A 128 -0.68 5.59 25.27
C SER A 128 -0.20 5.63 23.80
N GLY A 129 -0.99 5.11 22.85
CA GLY A 129 -0.73 5.25 21.41
C GLY A 129 -0.03 4.08 20.71
N THR A 130 0.59 3.13 21.43
CA THR A 130 1.31 2.01 20.78
C THR A 130 0.38 1.13 19.92
N SER A 131 -0.75 0.69 20.49
CA SER A 131 -1.74 -0.10 19.76
C SER A 131 -2.46 0.71 18.68
N GLU A 132 -2.55 2.04 18.83
CA GLU A 132 -3.06 2.92 17.77
C GLU A 132 -2.11 2.96 16.58
N GLN A 133 -0.79 3.02 16.81
CA GLN A 133 0.18 2.99 15.71
C GLN A 133 0.11 1.65 14.95
N ILE A 134 0.03 0.53 15.67
CA ILE A 134 -0.18 -0.79 15.05
C ILE A 134 -1.46 -0.79 14.22
N ALA A 135 -2.58 -0.30 14.77
CA ALA A 135 -3.83 -0.22 14.03
C ALA A 135 -3.71 0.66 12.78
N LYS A 136 -3.06 1.83 12.86
CA LYS A 136 -2.81 2.72 11.71
C LYS A 136 -2.00 2.05 10.61
N ASP A 137 -0.96 1.29 10.98
CA ASP A 137 -0.13 0.56 10.02
C ASP A 137 -0.97 -0.52 9.29
N ILE A 138 -1.80 -1.26 10.04
CA ILE A 138 -2.69 -2.28 9.48
C ILE A 138 -3.75 -1.64 8.58
N ILE A 139 -4.32 -0.50 8.99
CA ILE A 139 -5.27 0.27 8.17
C ILE A 139 -4.61 0.73 6.87
N ALA A 140 -3.37 1.24 6.93
CA ALA A 140 -2.62 1.67 5.76
C ALA A 140 -2.30 0.48 4.82
N GLN A 141 -1.98 -0.69 5.37
CA GLN A 141 -1.72 -1.91 4.61
C GLN A 141 -2.98 -2.45 3.92
N THR A 142 -4.11 -2.45 4.62
CA THR A 142 -5.34 -3.16 4.19
C THR A 142 -6.35 -2.25 3.48
N GLY A 143 -6.32 -0.94 3.75
CA GLY A 143 -7.39 -0.02 3.39
C GLY A 143 -8.71 -0.28 4.13
N ALA A 144 -8.66 -0.99 5.26
CA ALA A 144 -9.83 -1.35 6.05
C ALA A 144 -10.52 -0.14 6.68
N ASP A 145 -11.81 -0.29 6.97
CA ASP A 145 -12.50 0.63 7.86
C ASP A 145 -11.93 0.48 9.28
N SER A 146 -12.06 1.53 10.10
CA SER A 146 -11.56 1.48 11.48
C SER A 146 -12.58 1.97 12.49
N TYR A 147 -12.46 1.44 13.70
CA TYR A 147 -13.18 1.90 14.87
C TYR A 147 -12.25 1.96 16.09
N ARG A 148 -12.11 3.13 16.69
CA ARG A 148 -11.40 3.29 17.95
C ARG A 148 -12.35 2.99 19.10
N ILE A 149 -12.05 1.95 19.86
CA ILE A 149 -12.72 1.58 21.10
C ILE A 149 -12.25 2.57 22.17
N GLU A 150 -13.18 3.40 22.66
CA GLU A 150 -12.92 4.40 23.69
C GLU A 150 -14.06 4.42 24.70
N ARG A 151 -13.73 4.62 25.99
CA ARG A 151 -14.75 4.88 27.01
C ARG A 151 -15.57 6.13 26.65
N ALA A 152 -16.84 6.10 27.00
CA ALA A 152 -17.71 7.26 27.00
C ALA A 152 -17.21 8.30 28.01
N THR A 153 -16.85 7.86 29.22
CA THR A 153 -16.11 8.65 30.22
C THR A 153 -14.62 8.36 30.07
N PRO A 154 -13.79 9.29 29.56
CA PRO A 154 -12.37 9.03 29.30
C PRO A 154 -11.62 8.57 30.56
N TYR A 155 -10.61 7.72 30.36
CA TYR A 155 -9.60 7.44 31.40
C TYR A 155 -8.89 8.74 31.82
N SER A 156 -8.35 8.74 33.03
CA SER A 156 -7.42 9.76 33.50
C SER A 156 -6.20 9.88 32.55
N SER A 157 -5.53 11.03 32.63
CA SER A 157 -4.25 11.26 31.92
C SER A 157 -3.03 10.80 32.73
N ASP A 158 -3.19 10.48 34.01
CA ASP A 158 -2.11 10.01 34.88
C ASP A 158 -1.94 8.49 34.79
N TYR A 159 -0.72 8.03 34.50
CA TYR A 159 -0.44 6.61 34.32
C TYR A 159 -0.78 5.77 35.56
N SER A 160 -0.38 6.22 36.74
CA SER A 160 -0.57 5.44 37.98
C SER A 160 -2.05 5.30 38.31
N THR A 161 -2.82 6.38 38.12
CA THR A 161 -4.27 6.41 38.30
C THR A 161 -4.97 5.46 37.33
N VAL A 162 -4.55 5.45 36.06
CA VAL A 162 -5.14 4.56 35.05
C VAL A 162 -4.75 3.12 35.30
N ALA A 163 -3.45 2.84 35.42
CA ALA A 163 -2.93 1.48 35.54
C ALA A 163 -3.39 0.84 36.85
N TYR A 164 -3.15 1.46 38.01
CA TYR A 164 -3.39 0.83 39.31
C TYR A 164 -4.75 1.16 39.93
N GLY A 165 -5.47 2.14 39.39
CA GLY A 165 -6.83 2.51 39.83
C GLY A 165 -7.89 2.02 38.85
N GLU A 166 -8.10 2.77 37.77
CA GLU A 166 -9.23 2.57 36.86
C GLU A 166 -9.18 1.22 36.14
N ALA A 167 -8.10 0.94 35.39
CA ALA A 167 -7.97 -0.28 34.61
C ALA A 167 -7.90 -1.52 35.51
N LYS A 168 -7.26 -1.41 36.68
CA LYS A 168 -7.20 -2.50 37.64
C LYS A 168 -8.57 -2.83 38.20
N THR A 169 -9.30 -1.81 38.67
CA THR A 169 -10.64 -1.98 39.23
C THR A 169 -11.59 -2.54 38.18
N GLU A 170 -11.51 -2.06 36.94
CA GLU A 170 -12.29 -2.60 35.83
C GLU A 170 -11.99 -4.10 35.61
N ALA A 171 -10.72 -4.50 35.59
CA ALA A 171 -10.32 -5.90 35.43
C ALA A 171 -10.78 -6.76 36.63
N ASP A 172 -10.51 -6.34 37.86
CA ASP A 172 -10.86 -7.05 39.10
C ASP A 172 -12.38 -7.27 39.23
N THR A 173 -13.19 -6.30 38.77
CA THR A 173 -14.66 -6.35 38.86
C THR A 173 -15.32 -6.87 37.59
N ASN A 174 -14.54 -7.25 36.57
CA ASN A 174 -15.03 -7.62 35.25
C ASN A 174 -16.02 -6.56 34.68
N ALA A 175 -15.70 -5.28 34.86
CA ALA A 175 -16.58 -4.18 34.45
C ALA A 175 -16.81 -4.16 32.93
N ARG A 176 -17.87 -3.49 32.49
CA ARG A 176 -18.14 -3.19 31.06
C ARG A 176 -18.34 -1.69 30.86
N PRO A 177 -17.27 -0.88 30.91
CA PRO A 177 -17.39 0.56 30.73
C PRO A 177 -18.05 0.88 29.38
N ALA A 178 -19.02 1.80 29.39
CA ALA A 178 -19.71 2.21 28.17
C ALA A 178 -18.72 2.81 27.15
N ILE A 179 -18.91 2.51 25.87
CA ILE A 179 -18.07 2.99 24.78
C ILE A 179 -18.79 4.09 23.98
N LYS A 180 -18.04 5.09 23.51
CA LYS A 180 -18.60 6.16 22.66
C LYS A 180 -18.42 5.86 21.17
N ASN A 181 -19.26 6.51 20.34
CA ASN A 181 -19.18 6.48 18.89
C ASN A 181 -19.19 5.08 18.25
N ALA A 182 -19.79 4.11 18.94
CA ALA A 182 -19.87 2.73 18.47
C ALA A 182 -20.64 2.65 17.14
N PRO A 183 -20.13 1.93 16.12
CA PRO A 183 -20.84 1.72 14.86
C PRO A 183 -22.27 1.20 15.10
N LYS A 184 -23.23 1.65 14.29
CA LYS A 184 -24.61 1.11 14.38
C LYS A 184 -24.67 -0.38 14.08
N SER A 185 -23.76 -0.87 13.23
CA SER A 185 -23.65 -2.27 12.86
C SER A 185 -22.23 -2.60 12.40
N ILE A 186 -21.86 -3.86 12.61
CA ILE A 186 -20.65 -4.50 12.05
C ILE A 186 -21.01 -5.63 11.07
N ALA A 187 -22.30 -5.77 10.71
CA ALA A 187 -22.78 -6.88 9.89
C ALA A 187 -22.06 -6.98 8.55
N GLN A 188 -21.63 -5.84 8.00
CA GLN A 188 -20.89 -5.74 6.75
C GLN A 188 -19.48 -6.35 6.79
N TYR A 189 -18.88 -6.60 7.96
CA TYR A 189 -17.51 -7.09 8.07
C TYR A 189 -17.48 -8.60 8.29
N ASP A 190 -16.56 -9.28 7.61
CA ASP A 190 -16.35 -10.72 7.77
C ASP A 190 -15.11 -11.00 8.62
N LYS A 191 -14.14 -10.06 8.62
CA LYS A 191 -12.89 -10.14 9.37
C LYS A 191 -12.73 -8.90 10.25
N ILE A 192 -12.36 -9.12 11.50
CA ILE A 192 -12.13 -8.07 12.49
C ILE A 192 -10.69 -8.19 12.99
N VAL A 193 -9.84 -7.23 12.69
CA VAL A 193 -8.53 -7.14 13.33
C VAL A 193 -8.70 -6.34 14.61
N LEU A 194 -8.36 -6.94 15.74
CA LEU A 194 -8.60 -6.38 17.06
C LEU A 194 -7.28 -6.01 17.73
N CYS A 195 -6.96 -4.73 17.78
CA CYS A 195 -5.69 -4.23 18.33
C CYS A 195 -5.86 -3.68 19.74
N TYR A 196 -5.08 -4.15 20.71
CA TYR A 196 -5.16 -3.69 22.09
C TYR A 196 -3.82 -3.89 22.82
N PRO A 197 -3.54 -3.15 23.91
CA PRO A 197 -2.46 -3.47 24.83
C PRO A 197 -2.92 -4.57 25.81
N ILE A 198 -1.99 -5.22 26.49
CA ILE A 198 -2.33 -6.07 27.66
C ILE A 198 -2.40 -5.20 28.91
N TRP A 199 -3.54 -5.23 29.59
CA TRP A 199 -3.77 -4.60 30.90
C TRP A 199 -4.24 -5.66 31.89
N TRP A 200 -3.54 -5.77 33.03
CA TRP A 200 -3.86 -6.75 34.10
C TRP A 200 -4.13 -8.16 33.56
N HIS A 201 -3.16 -8.67 32.79
CA HIS A 201 -3.17 -10.02 32.21
C HIS A 201 -4.26 -10.28 31.15
N THR A 202 -5.00 -9.26 30.71
CA THR A 202 -6.09 -9.41 29.74
C THR A 202 -6.20 -8.22 28.77
N ALA A 203 -7.19 -8.27 27.88
CA ALA A 203 -7.58 -7.12 27.06
C ALA A 203 -8.31 -6.09 27.93
N PRO A 204 -8.14 -4.77 27.70
CA PRO A 204 -8.86 -3.73 28.45
C PRO A 204 -10.36 -3.97 28.43
N MET A 205 -11.04 -3.72 29.55
CA MET A 205 -12.44 -4.12 29.72
C MET A 205 -13.42 -3.44 28.75
N THR A 206 -13.04 -2.28 28.21
CA THR A 206 -13.76 -1.63 27.11
C THR A 206 -13.78 -2.44 25.81
N VAL A 207 -12.76 -3.26 25.57
CA VAL A 207 -12.75 -4.26 24.50
C VAL A 207 -13.84 -5.30 24.75
N GLY A 208 -14.03 -5.74 26.01
CA GLY A 208 -15.14 -6.60 26.41
C GLY A 208 -16.50 -5.98 26.06
N THR A 209 -16.72 -4.70 26.39
CA THR A 209 -17.94 -3.96 26.01
C THR A 209 -18.16 -3.97 24.50
N PHE A 210 -17.11 -3.80 23.70
CA PHE A 210 -17.21 -3.87 22.24
C PHE A 210 -17.60 -5.28 21.75
N LEU A 211 -16.99 -6.32 22.32
CA LEU A 211 -17.23 -7.72 21.93
C LEU A 211 -18.63 -8.21 22.30
N GLU A 212 -19.18 -7.76 23.43
CA GLU A 212 -20.54 -8.12 23.84
C GLU A 212 -21.63 -7.31 23.12
N LYS A 213 -21.26 -6.15 22.54
CA LYS A 213 -22.22 -5.26 21.87
C LYS A 213 -22.74 -5.82 20.55
N TYR A 214 -21.99 -6.67 19.87
CA TYR A 214 -22.31 -7.13 18.53
C TYR A 214 -22.38 -8.65 18.40
N ASP A 215 -23.12 -9.11 17.40
CA ASP A 215 -23.10 -10.49 16.96
C ASP A 215 -21.95 -10.73 15.97
N PHE A 216 -21.09 -11.69 16.29
CA PHE A 216 -19.95 -12.08 15.47
C PHE A 216 -20.17 -13.39 14.72
N THR A 217 -21.41 -13.88 14.63
CA THR A 217 -21.76 -15.06 13.82
C THR A 217 -21.23 -14.92 12.39
N GLY A 218 -20.42 -15.90 11.97
CA GLY A 218 -19.80 -15.94 10.65
C GLY A 218 -18.63 -14.97 10.46
N LYS A 219 -18.12 -14.35 11.54
CA LYS A 219 -16.98 -13.43 11.52
C LYS A 219 -15.74 -14.06 12.15
N THR A 220 -14.57 -13.70 11.63
CA THR A 220 -13.29 -14.08 12.24
C THR A 220 -12.62 -12.87 12.90
N ILE A 221 -12.20 -13.03 14.16
CA ILE A 221 -11.43 -12.03 14.90
C ILE A 221 -9.96 -12.42 14.91
N TYR A 222 -9.08 -11.46 14.63
CA TYR A 222 -7.63 -11.59 14.62
C TYR A 222 -7.03 -10.64 15.65
N PRO A 223 -6.76 -11.12 16.88
CA PRO A 223 -6.14 -10.32 17.91
C PRO A 223 -4.69 -9.94 17.52
N VAL A 224 -4.34 -8.66 17.67
CA VAL A 224 -2.97 -8.18 17.52
C VAL A 224 -2.62 -7.34 18.74
N SER A 225 -1.71 -7.82 19.57
CA SER A 225 -1.44 -7.21 20.87
C SER A 225 0.05 -7.03 21.13
N GLN A 226 0.33 -6.23 22.15
CA GLN A 226 1.65 -5.92 22.67
C GLN A 226 1.54 -5.52 24.15
N SER A 227 2.66 -5.54 24.87
CA SER A 227 2.71 -5.11 26.26
C SER A 227 4.11 -4.64 26.65
N ALA A 228 4.26 -4.05 27.83
CA ALA A 228 5.58 -3.71 28.34
C ALA A 228 6.39 -4.96 28.75
N SER A 229 5.74 -5.98 29.33
CA SER A 229 6.41 -7.21 29.79
C SER A 229 6.72 -8.19 28.67
N MET A 230 5.99 -8.09 27.55
CA MET A 230 5.98 -9.09 26.48
C MET A 230 5.79 -10.52 26.99
N ASP A 231 5.03 -10.68 28.07
CA ASP A 231 4.65 -11.97 28.64
C ASP A 231 3.58 -12.66 27.79
N ARG A 232 3.95 -13.79 27.20
CA ARG A 232 3.09 -14.54 26.28
C ARG A 232 1.87 -15.15 26.99
N SER A 233 1.99 -15.52 28.26
CA SER A 233 0.88 -16.11 29.02
C SER A 233 -0.29 -15.13 29.14
N GLN A 234 0.02 -13.87 29.44
CA GLN A 234 -0.95 -12.78 29.53
C GLN A 234 -1.63 -12.50 28.20
N PHE A 235 -0.89 -12.64 27.08
CA PHE A 235 -1.50 -12.55 25.77
C PHE A 235 -2.49 -13.69 25.53
N GLU A 236 -2.14 -14.92 25.87
CA GLU A 236 -3.00 -16.09 25.69
C GLU A 236 -4.27 -16.02 26.57
N GLU A 237 -4.14 -15.51 27.80
CA GLU A 237 -5.27 -15.17 28.66
C GLU A 237 -6.16 -14.09 28.01
N SER A 238 -5.57 -13.04 27.44
CA SER A 238 -6.32 -12.02 26.72
C SER A 238 -7.06 -12.57 25.49
N VAL A 239 -6.48 -13.52 24.76
CA VAL A 239 -7.15 -14.16 23.61
C VAL A 239 -8.29 -15.05 24.09
N THR A 240 -8.13 -15.71 25.24
CA THR A 240 -9.22 -16.45 25.89
C THR A 240 -10.36 -15.51 26.30
N PHE A 241 -10.04 -14.34 26.84
CA PHE A 241 -11.03 -13.29 27.09
C PHE A 241 -11.75 -12.84 25.81
N VAL A 242 -11.03 -12.65 24.70
CA VAL A 242 -11.68 -12.32 23.42
C VAL A 242 -12.62 -13.45 22.99
N LYS A 243 -12.18 -14.71 23.07
CA LYS A 243 -13.00 -15.90 22.74
C LYS A 243 -14.26 -15.99 23.59
N SER A 244 -14.21 -15.67 24.88
CA SER A 244 -15.36 -15.79 25.78
C SER A 244 -16.39 -14.67 25.60
N ASN A 245 -15.97 -13.47 25.19
CA ASN A 245 -16.86 -12.31 25.05
C ASN A 245 -17.38 -12.14 23.61
N ALA A 246 -16.67 -12.65 22.60
CA ALA A 246 -17.06 -12.53 21.19
C ALA A 246 -18.02 -13.65 20.78
N LYS A 247 -19.31 -13.48 21.07
CA LYS A 247 -20.33 -14.50 20.80
C LYS A 247 -20.31 -14.96 19.33
N ASN A 248 -20.21 -16.28 19.14
CA ASN A 248 -20.23 -16.97 17.84
C ASN A 248 -19.11 -16.59 16.85
N ALA A 249 -18.09 -15.87 17.30
CA ALA A 249 -16.92 -15.56 16.47
C ALA A 249 -16.02 -16.79 16.31
N THR A 250 -15.38 -16.91 15.15
CA THR A 250 -14.12 -17.64 15.05
C THR A 250 -13.01 -16.70 15.52
N VAL A 251 -12.14 -17.12 16.45
CA VAL A 251 -11.04 -16.27 16.93
C VAL A 251 -9.71 -16.96 16.65
N ASP A 252 -8.87 -16.31 15.85
CA ASP A 252 -7.49 -16.76 15.58
C ASP A 252 -6.63 -16.62 16.85
N ASP A 253 -5.55 -17.40 16.95
CA ASP A 253 -4.64 -17.34 18.10
C ASP A 253 -3.88 -16.00 18.20
N GLY A 254 -3.95 -15.19 17.14
CA GLY A 254 -3.49 -13.81 17.14
C GLY A 254 -1.98 -13.65 17.05
N LEU A 255 -1.54 -12.40 17.04
CA LEU A 255 -0.14 -12.03 17.01
C LEU A 255 0.21 -11.16 18.23
N PHE A 256 1.28 -11.55 18.93
CA PHE A 256 1.86 -10.77 20.02
C PHE A 256 3.22 -10.21 19.58
N SER A 257 3.24 -8.96 19.13
CA SER A 257 4.46 -8.36 18.58
C SER A 257 4.35 -6.84 18.47
N THR A 258 5.49 -6.17 18.61
CA THR A 258 5.69 -4.77 18.23
C THR A 258 6.45 -4.63 16.90
N ASN A 259 6.85 -5.75 16.28
CA ASN A 259 7.63 -5.75 15.05
C ASN A 259 6.72 -5.57 13.82
N SER A 260 6.85 -4.43 13.14
CA SER A 260 6.00 -4.07 11.99
C SER A 260 6.09 -5.07 10.82
N SER A 261 7.24 -5.72 10.58
CA SER A 261 7.35 -6.75 9.54
C SER A 261 6.54 -7.98 9.89
N ARG A 262 6.66 -8.48 11.13
CA ARG A 262 5.89 -9.63 11.60
C ARG A 262 4.39 -9.37 11.58
N ILE A 263 3.99 -8.15 11.94
CA ILE A 263 2.58 -7.72 11.85
C ILE A 263 2.13 -7.71 10.39
N THR A 264 2.93 -7.11 9.50
CA THR A 264 2.62 -7.07 8.06
C THR A 264 2.43 -8.46 7.48
N ASP A 265 3.35 -9.39 7.80
CA ASP A 265 3.33 -10.77 7.32
C ASP A 265 2.10 -11.53 7.85
N TYR A 266 1.80 -11.39 9.15
CA TYR A 266 0.60 -11.98 9.75
C TYR A 266 -0.68 -11.46 9.09
N ILE A 267 -0.80 -10.15 8.85
CA ILE A 267 -1.98 -9.58 8.19
C ILE A 267 -2.09 -10.08 6.75
N ASN A 268 -0.99 -10.17 6.01
CA ASN A 268 -1.01 -10.74 4.66
C ASN A 268 -1.51 -12.20 4.69
N GLN A 269 -0.92 -13.02 5.55
CA GLN A 269 -1.17 -14.46 5.59
C GLN A 269 -2.54 -14.83 6.17
N LYS A 270 -2.97 -14.17 7.24
CA LYS A 270 -4.17 -14.56 7.99
C LYS A 270 -5.41 -13.76 7.61
N VAL A 271 -5.22 -12.49 7.26
CA VAL A 271 -6.34 -11.55 7.04
C VAL A 271 -6.59 -11.30 5.56
N LEU A 272 -5.55 -11.19 4.72
CA LEU A 272 -5.71 -10.87 3.30
C LEU A 272 -5.75 -12.08 2.35
N GLU A 273 -5.14 -13.20 2.73
CA GLU A 273 -5.24 -14.45 1.97
C GLU A 273 -6.68 -15.00 1.97
N LYS A 274 -7.02 -15.68 0.86
CA LYS A 274 -8.35 -16.18 0.52
C LYS A 274 -8.49 -17.66 0.82
#